data_AF-A0A7W5E365-F1
#
_entry.id   AF-A0A7W5E365-F1
#
_cell.length_a   1.000
_cell.length_b   1.000
_cell.length_c   1.000
_cell.angle_alpha   90.00
_cell.angle_beta   90.00
_cell.angle_gamma   90.00
#
_symmetry.space_group_name_H-M   'P 1'
#
loop_
_entity.id
_entity.type
_entity.pdbx_description
1 polymer ?
#
loop_
_entity_poly.entity_id
_entity_poly.type
_entity_poly.pdbx_seq_one_letter_code
_entity_poly.pdbx_strand_id
1 'polypeptide(L)'
;MKDSLMKPSPVVTSMLNTTRRHFFSRAASGIGAAALSSMLRRETASAAQTQFPNHPPKAKRVIYLYMSGGPSQFETFDDKPMLRELNGKPIPKSLTEGVKLAFLQYEALKCFGTEIKFKKCGQSEQSISDVFPHLQEVADDLCVVRTLQTDQVNHDPAHTFMNTGFGIAGRPSMGSWLSYGLGSEAADLPDFVVMRSGPGGQPIPTTAWHNGFLPGKHQGVEFYSSEQPLNYLKSPSGIDRATQERSIASIETLNRLQYDRSIDEEILTRIDQYELAFQMQTSVPGLADFTSETAATRELYGVDEKPGGSFASNCLMARRMAEGGVRFIQLYHTGWDHHSGVVKGVKSRAKEVDQGCAALLKDLKQRGMLDETLVIWGGEFGRTPMSQGGSGRDHHTKSGALWMAGGGVNAGTSYGETDDFGFTASIDPFHVHDFHATVLHLMGINHKRLTYRHQGFDFRLTNVHGNVIEKVIA
;
A
#
# COMPACT_ATOMS: atom_id res chain seq x y z
N MET A 1 60.89 46.14 -2.82
CA MET A 1 59.61 45.94 -3.53
C MET A 1 58.56 45.50 -2.51
N LYS A 2 57.74 46.44 -2.02
CA LYS A 2 56.55 46.13 -1.23
C LYS A 2 55.42 46.92 -1.89
N ASP A 3 54.53 46.22 -2.57
CA ASP A 3 53.37 46.78 -3.26
C ASP A 3 52.43 47.46 -2.26
N SER A 4 52.38 48.78 -2.32
CA SER A 4 51.36 49.59 -1.66
C SER A 4 50.11 49.59 -2.56
N LEU A 5 49.24 48.59 -2.36
CA LEU A 5 47.90 48.60 -2.94
C LEU A 5 47.13 49.78 -2.34
N MET A 6 46.90 50.82 -3.16
CA MET A 6 46.03 51.94 -2.82
C MET A 6 44.66 51.41 -2.39
N LYS A 7 44.26 51.72 -1.15
CA LYS A 7 42.90 51.46 -0.69
C LYS A 7 41.92 52.32 -1.51
N PRO A 8 40.84 51.74 -2.04
CA PRO A 8 39.83 52.50 -2.78
C PRO A 8 39.26 53.61 -1.91
N SER A 9 38.98 54.77 -2.53
CA SER A 9 38.44 55.91 -1.80
C SER A 9 37.08 55.55 -1.15
N PRO A 10 36.70 56.19 -0.03
CA PRO A 10 35.44 55.90 0.66
C PRO A 10 34.21 55.98 -0.26
N VAL A 11 34.28 56.85 -1.28
CA VAL A 11 33.24 57.01 -2.31
C VAL A 11 33.14 55.76 -3.19
N VAL A 12 34.28 55.22 -3.63
CA VAL A 12 34.32 53.99 -4.44
C VAL A 12 33.82 52.79 -3.64
N THR A 13 34.20 52.68 -2.35
CA THR A 13 33.71 51.62 -1.47
C THR A 13 32.20 51.70 -1.25
N SER A 14 31.64 52.91 -1.11
CA SER A 14 30.19 53.14 -0.98
C SER A 14 29.43 52.76 -2.26
N MET A 15 29.93 53.13 -3.43
CA MET A 15 29.35 52.76 -4.72
C MET A 15 29.39 51.24 -4.97
N LEU A 16 30.48 50.57 -4.59
CA LEU A 16 30.62 49.11 -4.69
C LEU A 16 29.67 48.36 -3.74
N ASN A 17 29.46 48.88 -2.53
CA ASN A 17 28.48 48.31 -1.59
C ASN A 17 27.04 48.51 -2.06
N THR A 18 26.75 49.66 -2.67
CA THR A 18 25.43 49.97 -3.24
C THR A 18 25.12 49.08 -4.45
N THR A 19 26.10 48.88 -5.35
CA THR A 19 25.95 47.99 -6.52
C THR A 19 25.89 46.51 -6.13
N ARG A 20 26.67 46.05 -5.14
CA ARG A 20 26.53 44.70 -4.56
C ARG A 20 25.15 44.48 -3.95
N ARG A 21 24.66 45.41 -3.13
CA ARG A 21 23.33 45.30 -2.52
C ARG A 21 22.22 45.29 -3.57
N HIS A 22 22.33 46.10 -4.62
CA HIS A 22 21.39 46.09 -5.75
C HIS A 22 21.45 44.79 -6.56
N PHE A 23 22.64 44.26 -6.81
CA PHE A 23 22.85 43.01 -7.53
C PHE A 23 22.25 41.83 -6.76
N PHE A 24 22.54 41.70 -5.46
CA PHE A 24 21.98 40.61 -4.65
C PHE A 24 20.47 40.77 -4.40
N SER A 25 19.96 41.99 -4.25
CA SER A 25 18.51 42.25 -4.12
C SER A 25 17.73 41.86 -5.39
N ARG A 26 18.26 42.19 -6.57
CA ARG A 26 17.63 41.81 -7.86
C ARG A 26 17.84 40.34 -8.21
N ALA A 27 19.01 39.77 -7.93
CA ALA A 27 19.31 38.36 -8.19
C ALA A 27 18.52 37.42 -7.26
N ALA A 28 18.35 37.76 -5.99
CA ALA A 28 17.53 37.00 -5.05
C ALA A 28 16.06 36.95 -5.49
N SER A 29 15.56 38.04 -6.08
CA SER A 29 14.21 38.09 -6.67
C SER A 29 14.10 37.20 -7.91
N GLY A 30 15.15 37.13 -8.74
CA GLY A 30 15.18 36.29 -9.95
C GLY A 30 15.31 34.78 -9.66
N ILE A 31 16.16 34.39 -8.71
CA ILE A 31 16.28 32.98 -8.27
C ILE A 31 15.03 32.57 -7.51
N GLY A 32 14.50 33.43 -6.64
CA GLY A 32 13.24 33.18 -5.93
C GLY A 32 12.06 33.03 -6.89
N ALA A 33 11.97 33.88 -7.92
CA ALA A 33 10.96 33.76 -8.96
C ALA A 33 11.15 32.54 -9.86
N ALA A 34 12.38 32.12 -10.15
CA ALA A 34 12.66 30.90 -10.90
C ALA A 34 12.33 29.63 -10.10
N ALA A 35 12.64 29.62 -8.80
CA ALA A 35 12.27 28.56 -7.88
C ALA A 35 10.74 28.50 -7.72
N LEU A 36 10.09 29.63 -7.49
CA LEU A 36 8.63 29.73 -7.40
C LEU A 36 7.96 29.35 -8.72
N SER A 37 8.49 29.79 -9.87
CA SER A 37 8.01 29.41 -11.19
C SER A 37 8.20 27.93 -11.46
N SER A 38 9.31 27.32 -11.04
CA SER A 38 9.53 25.87 -11.10
C SER A 38 8.51 25.11 -10.25
N MET A 39 8.24 25.58 -9.03
CA MET A 39 7.22 24.99 -8.14
C MET A 39 5.81 25.16 -8.72
N LEU A 40 5.46 26.37 -9.19
CA LEU A 40 4.17 26.67 -9.81
C LEU A 40 3.98 25.96 -11.17
N ARG A 41 5.06 25.69 -11.91
CA ARG A 41 5.02 24.95 -13.19
C ARG A 41 4.79 23.46 -12.96
N ARG A 42 5.27 22.92 -11.83
CA ARG A 42 4.87 21.60 -11.32
C ARG A 42 3.38 21.55 -10.96
N GLU A 43 2.83 22.63 -10.40
CA GLU A 43 1.40 22.72 -10.06
C GLU A 43 0.50 22.97 -11.30
N THR A 44 0.96 23.74 -12.30
CA THR A 44 0.12 24.18 -13.43
C THR A 44 0.05 23.18 -14.60
N ALA A 45 0.99 22.25 -14.73
CA ALA A 45 0.89 21.16 -15.73
C ALA A 45 -0.27 20.17 -15.45
N SER A 46 -0.93 20.29 -14.29
CA SER A 46 -2.10 19.51 -13.87
C SER A 46 -3.45 20.10 -14.34
N ALA A 47 -3.47 21.29 -14.96
CA ALA A 47 -4.68 22.10 -15.15
C ALA A 47 -5.74 21.56 -16.14
N ALA A 48 -5.56 20.38 -16.74
CA ALA A 48 -6.57 19.72 -17.59
C ALA A 48 -7.14 18.41 -17.00
N GLN A 49 -6.69 17.97 -15.82
CA GLN A 49 -7.16 16.74 -15.17
C GLN A 49 -7.93 17.08 -13.89
N THR A 50 -8.92 16.26 -13.58
CA THR A 50 -9.78 16.35 -12.38
C THR A 50 -8.97 16.75 -11.14
N GLN A 51 -9.27 17.92 -10.56
CA GLN A 51 -8.61 18.43 -9.35
C GLN A 51 -8.90 17.48 -8.17
N PHE A 52 -7.94 16.62 -7.86
CA PHE A 52 -7.85 15.92 -6.59
C PHE A 52 -6.78 16.61 -5.71
N PRO A 53 -6.92 16.55 -4.37
CA PRO A 53 -8.03 15.94 -3.65
C PRO A 53 -9.35 16.73 -3.83
N ASN A 54 -10.49 16.03 -3.79
CA ASN A 54 -11.81 16.65 -3.88
C ASN A 54 -12.29 17.24 -2.55
N HIS A 55 -11.72 16.78 -1.43
CA HIS A 55 -11.97 17.23 -0.07
C HIS A 55 -10.70 17.04 0.78
N PRO A 56 -10.55 17.71 1.94
CA PRO A 56 -9.35 17.57 2.75
C PRO A 56 -9.03 16.10 3.07
N PRO A 57 -7.85 15.59 2.69
CA PRO A 57 -7.49 14.20 2.96
C PRO A 57 -7.26 13.98 4.45
N LYS A 58 -7.71 12.83 4.97
CA LYS A 58 -7.39 12.36 6.32
C LYS A 58 -6.06 11.59 6.35
N ALA A 59 -5.68 10.95 5.25
CA ALA A 59 -4.42 10.24 5.08
C ALA A 59 -3.62 10.81 3.91
N LYS A 60 -2.29 10.87 4.06
CA LYS A 60 -1.37 11.20 2.97
C LYS A 60 -0.92 9.97 2.20
N ARG A 61 -0.88 8.80 2.82
CA ARG A 61 -0.32 7.59 2.20
C ARG A 61 -0.98 6.33 2.71
N VAL A 62 -0.84 5.25 1.95
CA VAL A 62 -1.36 3.92 2.29
C VAL A 62 -0.23 2.91 2.37
N ILE A 63 -0.20 2.13 3.45
CA ILE A 63 0.60 0.91 3.55
C ILE A 63 -0.37 -0.27 3.64
N TYR A 64 -0.44 -1.08 2.58
CA TYR A 64 -1.32 -2.24 2.53
C TYR A 64 -0.54 -3.55 2.72
N LEU A 65 -0.67 -4.12 3.91
CA LEU A 65 -0.18 -5.43 4.32
C LEU A 65 -1.11 -6.53 3.78
N TYR A 66 -0.83 -7.00 2.56
CA TYR A 66 -1.66 -7.94 1.82
C TYR A 66 -1.30 -9.39 2.16
N MET A 67 -2.18 -10.07 2.87
CA MET A 67 -2.03 -11.47 3.27
C MET A 67 -2.63 -12.38 2.19
N SER A 68 -1.78 -12.77 1.24
CA SER A 68 -2.19 -13.52 0.05
C SER A 68 -2.59 -14.94 0.40
N GLY A 69 -3.83 -15.28 0.06
CA GLY A 69 -4.44 -16.55 0.36
C GLY A 69 -5.60 -16.46 1.35
N GLY A 70 -6.23 -15.30 1.57
CA GLY A 70 -7.44 -15.17 2.39
C GLY A 70 -7.32 -15.75 3.82
N PRO A 71 -6.69 -15.02 4.76
CA PRO A 71 -6.54 -15.45 6.15
C PRO A 71 -7.88 -15.85 6.76
N SER A 72 -7.90 -16.97 7.47
CA SER A 72 -9.11 -17.40 8.13
C SER A 72 -9.50 -16.44 9.25
N GLN A 73 -10.67 -15.82 9.13
CA GLN A 73 -11.23 -14.92 10.13
C GLN A 73 -11.41 -15.61 11.50
N PHE A 74 -11.73 -16.90 11.49
CA PHE A 74 -12.00 -17.70 12.70
C PHE A 74 -10.78 -17.94 13.57
N GLU A 75 -9.60 -17.96 12.96
CA GLU A 75 -8.33 -18.15 13.66
C GLU A 75 -7.64 -16.82 13.98
N THR A 76 -8.20 -15.69 13.53
CA THR A 76 -7.53 -14.37 13.55
C THR A 76 -8.34 -13.31 14.32
N PHE A 77 -9.52 -12.93 13.83
CA PHE A 77 -10.24 -11.71 14.28
C PHE A 77 -11.75 -11.89 14.53
N ASP A 78 -12.33 -13.05 14.21
CA ASP A 78 -13.75 -13.34 14.38
C ASP A 78 -13.96 -14.56 15.29
N ASP A 79 -14.13 -14.29 16.59
CA ASP A 79 -14.33 -15.35 17.59
C ASP A 79 -15.74 -15.96 17.48
N LYS A 80 -15.82 -17.26 17.18
CA LYS A 80 -17.10 -17.98 17.00
C LYS A 80 -17.25 -19.14 17.99
N PRO A 81 -17.75 -18.88 19.21
CA PRO A 81 -18.00 -19.92 20.22
C PRO A 81 -18.92 -21.05 19.73
N MET A 82 -19.99 -20.72 18.99
CA MET A 82 -20.92 -21.71 18.43
C MET A 82 -20.21 -22.70 17.50
N LEU A 83 -19.29 -22.21 16.68
CA LEU A 83 -18.52 -23.05 15.75
C LEU A 83 -17.58 -24.00 16.50
N ARG A 84 -17.04 -23.58 17.65
CA ARG A 84 -16.25 -24.44 18.56
C ARG A 84 -17.10 -25.52 19.22
N GLU A 85 -18.27 -25.15 19.74
CA GLU A 85 -19.19 -26.10 20.39
C GLU A 85 -19.69 -27.18 19.42
N LEU A 86 -19.98 -26.78 18.18
CA LEU A 86 -20.51 -27.68 17.16
C LEU A 86 -19.43 -28.33 16.29
N ASN A 87 -18.15 -28.21 16.67
CA ASN A 87 -17.04 -28.73 15.87
C ASN A 87 -17.24 -30.22 15.51
N GLY A 88 -17.09 -30.56 14.23
CA GLY A 88 -17.28 -31.90 13.70
C GLY A 88 -18.75 -32.34 13.51
N LYS A 89 -19.72 -31.58 14.01
CA LYS A 89 -21.16 -31.83 13.75
C LYS A 89 -21.56 -31.24 12.38
N PRO A 90 -22.63 -31.75 11.75
CA PRO A 90 -23.15 -31.17 10.51
C PRO A 90 -23.50 -29.68 10.67
N ILE A 91 -23.16 -28.86 9.67
CA ILE A 91 -23.63 -27.47 9.63
C ILE A 91 -25.15 -27.44 9.42
N PRO A 92 -25.89 -26.49 10.04
CA PRO A 92 -27.33 -26.37 9.80
C PRO A 92 -27.65 -26.21 8.31
N LYS A 93 -28.57 -27.05 7.80
CA LYS A 93 -28.95 -27.05 6.38
C LYS A 93 -29.46 -25.68 5.91
N SER A 94 -30.11 -24.93 6.79
CA SER A 94 -30.62 -23.58 6.52
C SER A 94 -29.54 -22.58 6.10
N LEU A 95 -28.27 -22.79 6.46
CA LEU A 95 -27.15 -21.93 6.02
C LEU A 95 -26.67 -22.28 4.62
N THR A 96 -26.82 -23.54 4.21
CA THR A 96 -26.27 -24.06 2.94
C THR A 96 -27.33 -24.25 1.86
N GLU A 97 -28.61 -24.16 2.20
CA GLU A 97 -29.71 -24.35 1.26
C GLU A 97 -29.69 -23.29 0.15
N GLY A 98 -29.64 -23.74 -1.10
CA GLY A 98 -29.55 -22.85 -2.27
C GLY A 98 -28.18 -22.17 -2.48
N VAL A 99 -27.20 -22.41 -1.61
CA VAL A 99 -25.85 -21.83 -1.75
C VAL A 99 -24.95 -22.76 -2.56
N LYS A 100 -24.38 -22.23 -3.64
CA LYS A 100 -23.35 -22.93 -4.43
C LYS A 100 -21.99 -22.71 -3.78
N LEU A 101 -21.47 -23.73 -3.09
CA LEU A 101 -20.11 -23.74 -2.58
C LEU A 101 -19.20 -24.33 -3.67
N ALA A 102 -18.14 -23.61 -4.04
CA ALA A 102 -17.36 -23.90 -5.23
C ALA A 102 -16.58 -25.22 -5.16
N PHE A 103 -15.93 -25.52 -4.02
CA PHE A 103 -15.07 -26.71 -3.87
C PHE A 103 -15.49 -27.66 -2.74
N LEU A 104 -16.58 -27.36 -2.05
CA LEU A 104 -17.15 -28.21 -1.01
C LEU A 104 -18.25 -29.11 -1.58
N GLN A 105 -17.89 -30.33 -1.98
CA GLN A 105 -18.79 -31.36 -2.54
C GLN A 105 -18.85 -32.62 -1.66
N TYR A 106 -19.06 -32.46 -0.35
CA TYR A 106 -19.15 -33.59 0.58
C TYR A 106 -20.60 -33.91 0.96
N GLU A 107 -20.90 -35.20 1.18
CA GLU A 107 -22.22 -35.68 1.61
C GLU A 107 -22.70 -35.06 2.94
N ALA A 108 -21.77 -34.62 3.80
CA ALA A 108 -22.07 -33.85 5.00
C ALA A 108 -20.98 -32.80 5.28
N LEU A 109 -21.31 -31.52 5.07
CA LEU A 109 -20.48 -30.40 5.48
C LEU A 109 -20.51 -30.26 7.00
N LYS A 110 -19.33 -30.32 7.64
CA LYS A 110 -19.20 -30.27 9.10
C LYS A 110 -18.68 -28.91 9.55
N CYS A 111 -19.22 -28.38 10.64
CA CYS A 111 -18.68 -27.22 11.33
C CYS A 111 -17.21 -27.46 11.69
N PHE A 112 -16.35 -26.48 11.45
CA PHE A 112 -14.95 -26.51 11.84
C PHE A 112 -14.67 -25.42 12.87
N GLY A 113 -14.65 -25.81 14.13
CA GLY A 113 -14.29 -24.95 15.25
C GLY A 113 -12.77 -24.93 15.45
N THR A 114 -12.24 -23.77 15.83
CA THR A 114 -10.81 -23.63 16.16
C THR A 114 -10.52 -23.83 17.64
N GLU A 115 -9.34 -24.36 17.95
CA GLU A 115 -8.79 -24.39 19.31
C GLU A 115 -8.08 -23.08 19.70
N ILE A 116 -7.89 -22.16 18.73
CA ILE A 116 -7.26 -20.86 19.00
C ILE A 116 -8.16 -20.04 19.93
N LYS A 117 -7.54 -19.52 20.98
CA LYS A 117 -8.19 -18.67 21.98
C LYS A 117 -8.11 -17.22 21.55
N PHE A 118 -9.02 -16.43 22.11
CA PHE A 118 -9.13 -15.00 21.90
C PHE A 118 -9.05 -14.27 23.23
N LYS A 119 -8.49 -13.07 23.18
CA LYS A 119 -8.37 -12.18 24.33
C LYS A 119 -9.07 -10.86 24.02
N LYS A 120 -9.65 -10.26 25.05
CA LYS A 120 -10.12 -8.86 25.03
C LYS A 120 -8.93 -7.96 25.29
N CYS A 121 -8.62 -7.11 24.31
CA CYS A 121 -7.38 -6.35 24.26
C CYS A 121 -7.64 -4.84 24.29
N GLY A 122 -6.73 -4.12 24.95
CA GLY A 122 -6.81 -2.66 25.07
C GLY A 122 -8.00 -2.15 25.88
N GLN A 123 -8.22 -0.85 25.80
CA GLN A 123 -9.41 -0.17 26.34
C GLN A 123 -10.66 -0.43 25.49
N SER A 124 -10.47 -0.74 24.21
CA SER A 124 -11.52 -1.07 23.24
C SER A 124 -12.12 -2.46 23.42
N GLU A 125 -11.53 -3.31 24.29
CA GLU A 125 -11.91 -4.70 24.50
C GLU A 125 -12.07 -5.50 23.19
N GLN A 126 -11.25 -5.18 22.19
CA GLN A 126 -11.30 -5.87 20.91
C GLN A 126 -10.88 -7.33 21.08
N SER A 127 -11.62 -8.22 20.41
CA SER A 127 -11.36 -9.65 20.43
C SER A 127 -10.31 -10.01 19.39
N ILE A 128 -9.08 -10.28 19.83
CA ILE A 128 -7.96 -10.65 18.96
C ILE A 128 -7.43 -12.01 19.42
N SER A 129 -7.12 -12.89 18.47
CA SER A 129 -6.62 -14.23 18.74
C SER A 129 -5.21 -14.24 19.35
N ASP A 130 -4.88 -15.32 20.06
CA ASP A 130 -3.55 -15.54 20.65
C ASP A 130 -2.43 -15.84 19.62
N VAL A 131 -2.77 -15.92 18.33
CA VAL A 131 -1.74 -16.03 17.28
C VAL A 131 -1.08 -14.70 16.96
N PHE A 132 -1.65 -13.58 17.42
CA PHE A 132 -1.11 -12.23 17.23
C PHE A 132 -0.79 -11.51 18.55
N PRO A 133 0.09 -12.05 19.41
CA PRO A 133 0.40 -11.44 20.70
C PRO A 133 0.88 -9.98 20.61
N HIS A 134 1.58 -9.59 19.55
CA HIS A 134 2.04 -8.20 19.38
C HIS A 134 0.93 -7.28 18.89
N LEU A 135 0.05 -7.70 17.98
CA LEU A 135 -1.12 -6.90 17.60
C LEU A 135 -2.10 -6.69 18.77
N GLN A 136 -2.18 -7.65 19.70
CA GLN A 136 -2.97 -7.48 20.93
C GLN A 136 -2.52 -6.24 21.74
N GLU A 137 -1.25 -5.84 21.66
CA GLU A 137 -0.71 -4.67 22.38
C GLU A 137 -1.10 -3.33 21.74
N VAL A 138 -1.50 -3.34 20.46
CA VAL A 138 -1.89 -2.14 19.69
C VAL A 138 -3.36 -2.20 19.29
N ALA A 139 -4.17 -3.00 19.98
CA ALA A 139 -5.59 -3.21 19.66
C ALA A 139 -6.36 -1.88 19.59
N ASP A 140 -6.08 -0.93 20.48
CA ASP A 140 -6.76 0.37 20.50
C ASP A 140 -6.45 1.27 19.29
N ASP A 141 -5.42 0.94 18.50
CA ASP A 141 -5.11 1.64 17.25
C ASP A 141 -5.82 1.01 16.03
N LEU A 142 -6.47 -0.14 16.20
CA LEU A 142 -7.09 -0.91 15.11
C LEU A 142 -8.60 -0.65 15.00
N CYS A 143 -9.08 -0.56 13.77
CA CYS A 143 -10.48 -0.77 13.39
C CYS A 143 -10.60 -2.13 12.70
N VAL A 144 -11.18 -3.12 13.37
CA VAL A 144 -11.35 -4.49 12.83
C VAL A 144 -12.67 -4.61 12.09
N VAL A 145 -12.63 -4.95 10.80
CA VAL A 145 -13.81 -5.28 10.00
C VAL A 145 -13.99 -6.79 9.97
N ARG A 146 -15.17 -7.30 10.32
CA ARG A 146 -15.46 -8.76 10.34
C ARG A 146 -16.35 -9.25 9.21
N THR A 147 -16.84 -8.35 8.37
CA THR A 147 -17.86 -8.61 7.35
C THR A 147 -17.39 -8.32 5.94
N LEU A 148 -16.08 -8.50 5.67
CA LEU A 148 -15.54 -8.31 4.32
C LEU A 148 -16.21 -9.28 3.35
N GLN A 149 -16.74 -8.74 2.24
CA GLN A 149 -17.40 -9.50 1.18
C GLN A 149 -16.77 -9.21 -0.18
N THR A 150 -16.69 -10.25 -1.02
CA THR A 150 -16.15 -10.16 -2.38
C THR A 150 -17.02 -10.97 -3.35
N ASP A 151 -16.76 -10.84 -4.64
CA ASP A 151 -17.47 -11.58 -5.69
C ASP A 151 -16.63 -12.73 -6.27
N GLN A 152 -15.35 -12.84 -5.90
CA GLN A 152 -14.41 -13.79 -6.48
C GLN A 152 -13.95 -14.84 -5.48
N VAL A 153 -14.01 -16.11 -5.89
CA VAL A 153 -13.67 -17.27 -5.04
C VAL A 153 -12.31 -17.91 -5.40
N ASN A 154 -11.74 -17.55 -6.56
CA ASN A 154 -10.45 -18.07 -7.01
C ASN A 154 -9.36 -17.01 -6.80
N HIS A 155 -8.13 -17.42 -6.43
CA HIS A 155 -7.06 -16.48 -6.08
C HIS A 155 -6.78 -15.43 -7.17
N ASP A 156 -6.48 -15.83 -8.41
CA ASP A 156 -6.13 -14.88 -9.48
C ASP A 156 -7.19 -13.77 -9.70
N PRO A 157 -8.48 -14.10 -9.93
CA PRO A 157 -9.49 -13.07 -10.07
C PRO A 157 -9.79 -12.36 -8.75
N ALA A 158 -9.60 -12.99 -7.58
CA ALA A 158 -9.83 -12.36 -6.29
C ALA A 158 -8.73 -11.36 -5.90
N HIS A 159 -7.45 -11.66 -6.19
CA HIS A 159 -6.35 -10.69 -6.14
C HIS A 159 -6.63 -9.51 -7.07
N THR A 160 -7.08 -9.79 -8.29
CA THR A 160 -7.42 -8.74 -9.25
C THR A 160 -8.59 -7.90 -8.75
N PHE A 161 -9.64 -8.51 -8.20
CA PHE A 161 -10.81 -7.81 -7.69
C PHE A 161 -10.50 -6.98 -6.45
N MET A 162 -9.73 -7.50 -5.49
CA MET A 162 -9.33 -6.75 -4.29
C MET A 162 -8.48 -5.54 -4.62
N ASN A 163 -7.69 -5.59 -5.70
CA ASN A 163 -6.84 -4.47 -6.10
C ASN A 163 -7.49 -3.52 -7.11
N THR A 164 -8.49 -3.96 -7.89
CA THR A 164 -9.04 -3.16 -9.01
C THR A 164 -10.55 -2.97 -8.96
N GLY A 165 -11.27 -3.70 -8.12
CA GLY A 165 -12.73 -3.73 -8.10
C GLY A 165 -13.37 -4.50 -9.27
N PHE A 166 -12.56 -5.20 -10.09
CA PHE A 166 -13.02 -6.00 -11.23
C PHE A 166 -12.38 -7.39 -11.24
N GLY A 167 -13.15 -8.42 -11.59
CA GLY A 167 -12.66 -9.81 -11.62
C GLY A 167 -11.88 -10.15 -12.89
N ILE A 168 -11.96 -9.29 -13.91
CA ILE A 168 -11.25 -9.45 -15.19
C ILE A 168 -10.06 -8.49 -15.19
N ALA A 169 -8.89 -8.99 -15.56
CA ALA A 169 -7.65 -8.23 -15.64
C ALA A 169 -7.72 -7.08 -16.68
N GLY A 170 -6.80 -6.11 -16.56
CA GLY A 170 -6.71 -4.94 -17.46
C GLY A 170 -7.23 -3.64 -16.87
N ARG A 171 -7.74 -3.67 -15.63
CA ARG A 171 -8.13 -2.48 -14.87
C ARG A 171 -6.96 -1.96 -14.04
N PRO A 172 -6.83 -0.63 -13.87
CA PRO A 172 -5.81 -0.07 -12.99
C PRO A 172 -6.05 -0.49 -11.54
N SER A 173 -4.98 -0.79 -10.82
CA SER A 173 -5.01 -1.13 -9.40
C SER A 173 -5.11 0.09 -8.48
N MET A 174 -5.44 -0.14 -7.20
CA MET A 174 -5.61 0.91 -6.19
C MET A 174 -4.38 1.80 -6.02
N GLY A 175 -3.17 1.23 -6.10
CA GLY A 175 -1.94 2.03 -6.09
C GLY A 175 -1.84 2.94 -7.31
N SER A 176 -2.22 2.45 -8.49
CA SER A 176 -2.29 3.27 -9.71
C SER A 176 -3.37 4.35 -9.63
N TRP A 177 -4.49 4.11 -8.96
CA TRP A 177 -5.52 5.12 -8.71
C TRP A 177 -5.00 6.29 -7.90
N LEU A 178 -4.23 6.02 -6.83
CA LEU A 178 -3.66 7.08 -6.01
C LEU A 178 -2.53 7.80 -6.71
N SER A 179 -1.66 7.09 -7.44
CA SER A 179 -0.63 7.74 -8.26
C SER A 179 -1.25 8.64 -9.34
N TYR A 180 -2.33 8.21 -10.00
CA TYR A 180 -3.05 9.04 -10.97
C TYR A 180 -3.78 10.22 -10.32
N GLY A 181 -4.52 9.95 -9.22
CA GLY A 181 -5.34 10.96 -8.57
C GLY A 181 -4.51 12.03 -7.86
N LEU A 182 -3.51 11.64 -7.08
CA LEU A 182 -2.80 12.55 -6.17
C LEU A 182 -1.37 12.85 -6.61
N GLY A 183 -0.84 12.11 -7.58
CA GLY A 183 0.56 12.23 -8.01
C GLY A 183 1.56 11.91 -6.91
N SER A 184 2.80 12.38 -7.13
CA SER A 184 3.95 12.11 -6.28
C SER A 184 4.21 13.19 -5.24
N GLU A 185 4.42 12.78 -3.99
CA GLU A 185 5.13 13.58 -2.99
C GLU A 185 6.63 13.24 -2.91
N ALA A 186 7.04 12.09 -3.47
CA ALA A 186 8.42 11.66 -3.51
C ALA A 186 9.18 12.37 -4.64
N ALA A 187 10.42 12.76 -4.38
CA ALA A 187 11.25 13.38 -5.41
C ALA A 187 12.02 12.35 -6.25
N ASP A 188 12.28 11.17 -5.69
CA ASP A 188 13.28 10.20 -6.14
C ASP A 188 12.88 8.74 -5.90
N LEU A 189 11.58 8.49 -5.66
CA LEU A 189 11.00 7.16 -5.47
C LEU A 189 9.67 7.04 -6.23
N PRO A 190 9.25 5.82 -6.64
CA PRO A 190 7.96 5.62 -7.28
C PRO A 190 6.80 5.92 -6.33
N ASP A 191 5.66 6.34 -6.87
CA ASP A 191 4.43 6.57 -6.09
C ASP A 191 3.81 5.28 -5.55
N PHE A 192 3.98 4.20 -6.32
CA PHE A 192 3.40 2.90 -6.05
C PHE A 192 4.50 1.84 -6.03
N VAL A 193 4.80 1.36 -4.82
CA VAL A 193 5.80 0.31 -4.58
C VAL A 193 5.13 -0.97 -4.10
N VAL A 194 5.63 -2.10 -4.60
CA VAL A 194 5.20 -3.44 -4.20
C VAL A 194 6.39 -4.21 -3.66
N MET A 195 6.22 -4.94 -2.56
CA MET A 195 7.21 -5.88 -2.05
C MET A 195 6.56 -7.24 -1.76
N ARG A 196 7.32 -8.32 -1.92
CA ARG A 196 6.83 -9.69 -1.73
C ARG A 196 7.67 -10.46 -0.73
N SER A 197 7.01 -11.20 0.14
CA SER A 197 7.64 -12.13 1.08
C SER A 197 6.75 -13.36 1.29
N GLY A 198 7.21 -14.28 2.14
CA GLY A 198 6.51 -15.54 2.45
C GLY A 198 7.05 -16.72 1.67
N PRO A 199 6.56 -17.94 1.97
CA PRO A 199 7.02 -19.15 1.31
C PRO A 199 6.64 -19.18 -0.17
N GLY A 200 7.35 -19.99 -0.95
CA GLY A 200 6.89 -20.39 -2.27
C GLY A 200 5.50 -21.04 -2.19
N GLY A 201 4.66 -20.82 -3.20
CA GLY A 201 3.26 -21.25 -3.18
C GLY A 201 2.48 -20.64 -4.34
N GLN A 202 1.18 -20.37 -4.11
CA GLN A 202 0.33 -19.73 -5.12
C GLN A 202 0.97 -18.41 -5.59
N PRO A 203 1.27 -18.28 -6.89
CA PRO A 203 1.86 -17.06 -7.42
C PRO A 203 0.84 -15.93 -7.36
N ILE A 204 1.30 -14.74 -6.98
CA ILE A 204 0.48 -13.54 -7.09
C ILE A 204 0.76 -12.96 -8.49
N PRO A 205 -0.27 -12.85 -9.34
CA PRO A 205 -0.07 -12.35 -10.69
C PRO A 205 0.30 -10.86 -10.66
N THR A 206 1.22 -10.45 -11.54
CA THR A 206 1.62 -9.04 -11.68
C THR A 206 0.45 -8.13 -12.07
N THR A 207 -0.63 -8.70 -12.58
CA THR A 207 -1.91 -8.01 -12.83
C THR A 207 -2.53 -7.41 -11.57
N ALA A 208 -2.13 -7.86 -10.38
CA ALA A 208 -2.62 -7.32 -9.11
C ALA A 208 -2.14 -5.89 -8.81
N TRP A 209 -1.04 -5.43 -9.41
CA TRP A 209 -0.49 -4.08 -9.23
C TRP A 209 -0.27 -3.34 -10.55
N HIS A 210 -1.11 -3.63 -11.55
CA HIS A 210 -0.98 -3.09 -12.89
C HIS A 210 -1.64 -1.72 -13.06
N ASN A 211 -1.11 -0.87 -13.95
CA ASN A 211 -1.70 0.42 -14.33
C ASN A 211 -2.90 0.29 -15.28
N GLY A 212 -3.14 -0.87 -15.87
CA GLY A 212 -4.23 -1.09 -16.82
C GLY A 212 -4.10 -0.14 -18.01
N PHE A 213 -5.16 0.62 -18.28
CA PHE A 213 -5.19 1.61 -19.35
C PHE A 213 -4.71 3.01 -18.95
N LEU A 214 -4.28 3.23 -17.71
CA LEU A 214 -3.63 4.49 -17.32
C LEU A 214 -2.22 4.55 -17.92
N PRO A 215 -1.61 5.74 -18.06
CA PRO A 215 -0.22 5.87 -18.49
C PRO A 215 0.75 5.01 -17.67
N GLY A 216 1.80 4.48 -18.32
CA GLY A 216 2.75 3.53 -17.73
C GLY A 216 3.49 4.03 -16.48
N LYS A 217 3.53 5.35 -16.25
CA LYS A 217 4.10 5.95 -15.04
C LYS A 217 3.38 5.55 -13.74
N HIS A 218 2.13 5.08 -13.84
CA HIS A 218 1.32 4.65 -12.69
C HIS A 218 1.44 3.14 -12.39
N GLN A 219 2.34 2.43 -13.07
CA GLN A 219 2.59 1.00 -12.84
C GLN A 219 3.26 0.80 -11.47
N GLY A 220 2.80 -0.20 -10.71
CA GLY A 220 3.46 -0.58 -9.47
C GLY A 220 4.86 -1.13 -9.74
N VAL A 221 5.84 -0.61 -9.00
CA VAL A 221 7.25 -1.03 -9.11
C VAL A 221 7.55 -2.06 -8.02
N GLU A 222 7.94 -3.26 -8.42
CA GLU A 222 8.32 -4.32 -7.48
C GLU A 222 9.74 -4.08 -6.95
N PHE A 223 9.85 -4.00 -5.63
CA PHE A 223 11.10 -4.00 -4.89
C PHE A 223 11.33 -5.40 -4.32
N TYR A 224 12.42 -6.03 -4.74
CA TYR A 224 12.83 -7.33 -4.24
C TYR A 224 13.27 -7.22 -2.79
N SER A 225 12.91 -8.23 -2.01
CA SER A 225 13.23 -8.28 -0.59
C SER A 225 14.69 -8.73 -0.38
N SER A 226 15.64 -7.87 -0.72
CA SER A 226 17.09 -8.12 -0.61
C SER A 226 17.91 -6.82 -0.45
N GLU A 227 19.23 -6.94 -0.26
CA GLU A 227 20.16 -5.79 -0.26
C GLU A 227 20.16 -5.00 -1.58
N GLN A 228 19.74 -5.63 -2.68
CA GLN A 228 19.54 -4.99 -3.99
C GLN A 228 18.07 -5.10 -4.35
N PRO A 229 17.23 -4.18 -3.83
CA PRO A 229 15.80 -4.29 -4.02
C PRO A 229 15.37 -4.02 -5.47
N LEU A 230 16.27 -3.56 -6.33
CA LEU A 230 16.01 -3.35 -7.74
C LEU A 230 17.13 -3.94 -8.57
N ASN A 231 16.73 -4.56 -9.67
CA ASN A 231 17.68 -5.07 -10.66
C ASN A 231 18.37 -3.90 -11.36
N TYR A 232 19.64 -4.09 -11.70
CA TYR A 232 20.43 -3.14 -12.50
C TYR A 232 20.55 -1.73 -11.92
N LEU A 233 20.43 -1.59 -10.59
CA LEU A 233 20.55 -0.31 -9.90
C LEU A 233 21.98 0.28 -9.96
N LYS A 234 22.99 -0.58 -10.09
CA LYS A 234 24.40 -0.15 -10.22
C LYS A 234 24.78 0.04 -11.68
N SER A 235 25.48 1.14 -11.96
CA SER A 235 26.08 1.38 -13.27
C SER A 235 27.13 0.29 -13.60
N PRO A 236 27.26 -0.13 -14.87
CA PRO A 236 28.29 -1.08 -15.28
C PRO A 236 29.70 -0.58 -14.97
N SER A 237 30.64 -1.51 -14.79
CA SER A 237 32.05 -1.17 -14.56
C SER A 237 32.59 -0.29 -15.71
N GLY A 238 33.27 0.80 -15.36
CA GLY A 238 33.83 1.76 -16.31
C GLY A 238 32.88 2.90 -16.71
N ILE A 239 31.61 2.88 -16.27
CA ILE A 239 30.67 3.99 -16.47
C ILE A 239 30.63 4.85 -15.20
N ASP A 240 31.17 6.06 -15.29
CA ASP A 240 31.04 7.04 -14.22
C ASP A 240 29.70 7.78 -14.28
N ARG A 241 29.34 8.44 -13.16
CA ARG A 241 28.09 9.19 -13.04
C ARG A 241 27.94 10.26 -14.12
N ALA A 242 29.01 10.98 -14.44
CA ALA A 242 28.99 12.04 -15.46
C ALA A 242 28.70 11.49 -16.87
N THR A 243 29.23 10.31 -17.21
CA THR A 243 28.96 9.65 -18.49
C THR A 243 27.53 9.14 -18.55
N GLN A 244 27.01 8.61 -17.45
CA GLN A 244 25.62 8.18 -17.36
C GLN A 244 24.63 9.36 -17.49
N GLU A 245 24.87 10.47 -16.77
CA GLU A 245 24.08 11.71 -16.88
C GLU A 245 24.04 12.23 -18.32
N ARG A 246 25.19 12.27 -19.02
CA ARG A 246 25.23 12.65 -20.44
C ARG A 246 24.46 11.69 -21.34
N SER A 247 24.50 10.39 -21.05
CA SER A 247 23.78 9.37 -21.81
C SER A 247 22.27 9.53 -21.67
N ILE A 248 21.79 9.72 -20.43
CA ILE A 248 20.36 9.94 -20.14
C ILE A 248 19.88 11.25 -20.79
N ALA A 249 20.63 12.35 -20.65
CA ALA A 249 20.28 13.62 -21.29
C ALA A 249 20.21 13.52 -22.83
N SER A 250 21.07 12.69 -23.44
CA SER A 250 21.05 12.42 -24.88
C SER A 250 19.81 11.63 -25.28
N ILE A 251 19.45 10.60 -24.51
CA ILE A 251 18.23 9.80 -24.72
C ILE A 251 16.98 10.67 -24.55
N GLU A 252 16.95 11.52 -23.52
CA GLU A 252 15.88 12.48 -23.30
C GLU A 252 15.70 13.40 -24.51
N THR A 253 16.80 13.98 -25.02
CA THR A 253 16.77 14.84 -26.21
C THR A 253 16.19 14.11 -27.42
N LEU A 254 16.62 12.87 -27.67
CA LEU A 254 16.11 12.05 -28.78
C LEU A 254 14.63 11.71 -28.61
N ASN A 255 14.20 11.37 -27.39
CA ASN A 255 12.80 11.08 -27.09
C ASN A 255 11.93 12.35 -27.27
N ARG A 256 12.39 13.52 -26.84
CA ARG A 256 11.64 14.79 -27.07
C ARG A 256 11.48 15.08 -28.56
N LEU A 257 12.53 14.89 -29.37
CA LEU A 257 12.43 15.02 -30.83
C LEU A 257 11.43 14.04 -31.45
N GLN A 258 11.33 12.81 -30.92
CA GLN A 258 10.34 11.83 -31.38
C GLN A 258 8.92 12.18 -30.92
N TYR A 259 8.77 12.70 -29.71
CA TYR A 259 7.50 13.19 -29.19
C TYR A 259 6.96 14.33 -30.06
N ASP A 260 7.79 15.31 -30.42
CA ASP A 260 7.38 16.43 -31.27
C ASP A 260 6.87 15.99 -32.66
N ARG A 261 7.28 14.80 -33.12
CA ARG A 261 6.84 14.21 -34.40
C ARG A 261 5.58 13.36 -34.29
N SER A 262 5.41 12.64 -33.18
CA SER A 262 4.36 11.62 -33.02
C SER A 262 3.23 12.02 -32.09
N ILE A 263 3.52 12.92 -31.13
CA ILE A 263 2.63 13.36 -30.05
C ILE A 263 2.10 12.15 -29.25
N ASP A 264 2.94 11.13 -29.09
CA ASP A 264 2.65 9.94 -28.30
C ASP A 264 3.08 10.16 -26.83
N GLU A 265 2.12 10.28 -25.93
CA GLU A 265 2.35 10.49 -24.49
C GLU A 265 3.15 9.34 -23.83
N GLU A 266 3.19 8.16 -24.45
CA GLU A 266 4.02 7.05 -23.96
C GLU A 266 5.52 7.39 -24.02
N ILE A 267 5.92 8.27 -24.93
CA ILE A 267 7.31 8.75 -25.01
C ILE A 267 7.66 9.62 -23.80
N LEU A 268 6.74 10.47 -23.36
CA LEU A 268 6.92 11.27 -22.14
C LEU A 268 7.02 10.36 -20.91
N THR A 269 6.16 9.33 -20.85
CA THR A 269 6.22 8.31 -19.80
C THR A 269 7.59 7.62 -19.74
N ARG A 270 8.19 7.31 -20.90
CA ARG A 270 9.54 6.72 -20.95
C ARG A 270 10.63 7.68 -20.45
N ILE A 271 10.52 8.96 -20.79
CA ILE A 271 11.44 9.99 -20.27
C ILE A 271 11.37 10.01 -18.74
N ASP A 272 10.16 10.13 -18.18
CA ASP A 272 9.94 10.17 -16.73
C ASP A 272 10.48 8.91 -16.04
N GLN A 273 10.30 7.74 -16.66
CA GLN A 273 10.82 6.47 -16.14
C GLN A 273 12.36 6.42 -16.12
N TYR A 274 13.04 6.93 -17.15
CA TYR A 274 14.51 6.99 -17.16
C TYR A 274 15.06 7.95 -16.10
N GLU A 275 14.43 9.11 -15.92
CA GLU A 275 14.79 10.07 -14.88
C GLU A 275 14.60 9.49 -13.47
N LEU A 276 13.44 8.88 -13.21
CA LEU A 276 13.15 8.23 -11.94
C LEU A 276 14.13 7.09 -11.66
N ALA A 277 14.40 6.23 -12.65
CA ALA A 277 15.36 5.14 -12.49
C ALA A 277 16.76 5.66 -12.14
N PHE A 278 17.19 6.78 -12.73
CA PHE A 278 18.46 7.42 -12.42
C PHE A 278 18.51 7.99 -10.99
N GLN A 279 17.44 8.67 -10.55
CA GLN A 279 17.33 9.18 -9.19
C GLN A 279 17.36 8.06 -8.15
N MET A 280 16.65 6.96 -8.44
CA MET A 280 16.58 5.78 -7.59
C MET A 280 17.94 5.14 -7.32
N GLN A 281 18.92 5.29 -8.22
CA GLN A 281 20.29 4.78 -7.98
C GLN A 281 20.97 5.44 -6.78
N THR A 282 20.55 6.65 -6.39
CA THR A 282 21.08 7.36 -5.23
C THR A 282 20.23 7.11 -3.97
N SER A 283 18.90 7.09 -4.11
CA SER A 283 17.98 7.03 -2.97
C SER A 283 17.79 5.61 -2.42
N VAL A 284 17.66 4.62 -3.30
CA VAL A 284 17.33 3.24 -2.94
C VAL A 284 18.41 2.54 -2.10
N PRO A 285 19.72 2.72 -2.33
CA PRO A 285 20.74 2.14 -1.45
C PRO A 285 20.59 2.60 0.01
N GLY A 286 20.20 3.86 0.22
CA GLY A 286 19.91 4.38 1.55
C GLY A 286 18.71 3.70 2.18
N LEU A 287 17.64 3.45 1.42
CA LEU A 287 16.46 2.72 1.92
C LEU A 287 16.80 1.29 2.36
N ALA A 288 17.65 0.60 1.60
CA ALA A 288 18.06 -0.79 1.84
C ALA A 288 19.20 -0.97 2.88
N ASP A 289 19.60 0.10 3.56
CA ASP A 289 20.61 0.07 4.62
C ASP A 289 19.98 0.35 6.00
N PHE A 290 19.74 -0.71 6.77
CA PHE A 290 19.17 -0.61 8.12
C PHE A 290 20.21 -0.34 9.21
N THR A 291 21.49 -0.19 8.86
CA THR A 291 22.51 0.24 9.84
C THR A 291 22.25 1.67 10.33
N SER A 292 21.59 2.47 9.49
CA SER A 292 21.13 3.82 9.83
C SER A 292 20.00 3.86 10.88
N GLU A 293 19.34 2.74 11.16
CA GLU A 293 18.32 2.64 12.20
C GLU A 293 18.93 2.48 13.59
N THR A 294 18.17 2.82 14.64
CA THR A 294 18.62 2.54 16.00
C THR A 294 18.53 1.05 16.31
N ALA A 295 19.34 0.57 17.26
CA ALA A 295 19.26 -0.82 17.73
C ALA A 295 17.85 -1.15 18.27
N ALA A 296 17.23 -0.22 18.99
CA ALA A 296 15.88 -0.36 19.51
C ALA A 296 14.84 -0.52 18.38
N THR A 297 14.99 0.23 17.28
CA THR A 297 14.10 0.09 16.11
C THR A 297 14.28 -1.28 15.43
N ARG A 298 15.53 -1.73 15.23
CA ARG A 298 15.78 -3.05 14.66
C ARG A 298 15.22 -4.18 15.53
N GLU A 299 15.39 -4.08 16.85
CA GLU A 299 14.84 -5.03 17.82
C GLU A 299 13.29 -5.01 17.82
N LEU A 300 12.68 -3.82 17.76
CA LEU A 300 11.23 -3.66 17.69
C LEU A 300 10.64 -4.46 16.52
N TYR A 301 11.23 -4.34 15.33
CA TYR A 301 10.80 -5.10 14.15
C TYR A 301 11.27 -6.56 14.14
N GLY A 302 12.32 -6.91 14.90
CA GLY A 302 12.94 -8.24 14.85
C GLY A 302 13.73 -8.47 13.57
N VAL A 303 14.50 -7.46 13.13
CA VAL A 303 15.26 -7.49 11.87
C VAL A 303 16.75 -7.25 12.09
N ASP A 304 17.57 -7.76 11.18
CA ASP A 304 19.01 -7.55 11.16
C ASP A 304 19.39 -6.16 10.58
N GLU A 305 20.70 -5.92 10.45
CA GLU A 305 21.25 -4.67 9.89
C GLU A 305 20.96 -4.45 8.39
N LYS A 306 20.44 -5.47 7.71
CA LYS A 306 20.09 -5.41 6.29
C LYS A 306 18.79 -6.17 5.99
N PRO A 307 18.07 -5.83 4.89
CA PRO A 307 16.85 -6.53 4.50
C PRO A 307 17.10 -8.02 4.23
N GLY A 308 16.46 -8.88 5.03
CA GLY A 308 16.64 -10.33 4.97
C GLY A 308 15.56 -11.08 4.19
N GLY A 309 14.70 -10.38 3.45
CA GLY A 309 13.58 -11.01 2.73
C GLY A 309 12.33 -11.27 3.56
N SER A 310 12.38 -11.00 4.88
CA SER A 310 11.27 -11.26 5.80
C SER A 310 10.16 -10.21 5.67
N PHE A 311 8.96 -10.58 6.12
CA PHE A 311 7.84 -9.63 6.19
C PHE A 311 8.16 -8.43 7.10
N ALA A 312 8.85 -8.67 8.22
CA ALA A 312 9.29 -7.62 9.13
C ALA A 312 10.28 -6.65 8.47
N SER A 313 11.25 -7.15 7.68
CA SER A 313 12.15 -6.30 6.88
C SER A 313 11.37 -5.43 5.89
N ASN A 314 10.34 -5.99 5.26
CA ASN A 314 9.47 -5.25 4.35
C ASN A 314 8.63 -4.19 5.07
N CYS A 315 8.21 -4.44 6.32
CA CYS A 315 7.51 -3.43 7.13
C CYS A 315 8.44 -2.25 7.49
N LEU A 316 9.70 -2.53 7.86
CA LEU A 316 10.68 -1.46 8.12
C LEU A 316 11.00 -0.67 6.84
N MET A 317 11.18 -1.37 5.72
CA MET A 317 11.36 -0.72 4.41
C MET A 317 10.15 0.15 4.04
N ALA A 318 8.93 -0.33 4.28
CA ALA A 318 7.71 0.44 4.04
C ALA A 318 7.66 1.71 4.88
N ARG A 319 8.05 1.66 6.16
CA ARG A 319 8.14 2.88 6.98
C ARG A 319 9.14 3.87 6.39
N ARG A 320 10.33 3.42 5.99
CA ARG A 320 11.35 4.29 5.38
C ARG A 320 10.87 4.90 4.05
N MET A 321 10.17 4.13 3.23
CA MET A 321 9.53 4.64 2.00
C MET A 321 8.41 5.65 2.29
N ALA A 322 7.63 5.43 3.35
CA ALA A 322 6.60 6.36 3.80
C ALA A 322 7.22 7.70 4.26
N GLU A 323 8.39 7.68 4.91
CA GLU A 323 9.17 8.89 5.22
C GLU A 323 9.69 9.58 3.96
N GLY A 324 10.09 8.80 2.96
CA GLY A 324 10.50 9.28 1.64
C GLY A 324 9.36 9.79 0.76
N GLY A 325 8.11 9.80 1.24
CA GLY A 325 6.97 10.35 0.52
C GLY A 325 6.29 9.40 -0.47
N VAL A 326 6.59 8.09 -0.44
CA VAL A 326 5.89 7.11 -1.28
C VAL A 326 4.41 7.06 -0.90
N ARG A 327 3.53 7.17 -1.90
CA ARG A 327 2.09 7.32 -1.71
C ARG A 327 1.38 6.02 -1.37
N PHE A 328 1.73 4.93 -2.05
CA PHE A 328 1.11 3.62 -1.88
C PHE A 328 2.17 2.53 -1.83
N ILE A 329 2.24 1.83 -0.70
CA ILE A 329 3.20 0.76 -0.47
C ILE A 329 2.41 -0.50 -0.18
N GLN A 330 2.61 -1.55 -0.95
CA GLN A 330 1.87 -2.80 -0.78
C GLN A 330 2.82 -3.97 -0.52
N LEU A 331 2.60 -4.64 0.61
CA LEU A 331 3.42 -5.77 1.05
C LEU A 331 2.62 -7.05 0.89
N TYR A 332 2.92 -7.84 -0.13
CA TYR A 332 2.33 -9.16 -0.28
C TYR A 332 3.09 -10.19 0.54
N HIS A 333 2.36 -10.92 1.39
CA HIS A 333 2.88 -12.07 2.12
C HIS A 333 2.10 -13.33 1.76
N THR A 334 2.77 -14.32 1.17
CA THR A 334 2.14 -15.55 0.67
C THR A 334 1.91 -16.59 1.76
N GLY A 335 1.16 -17.64 1.41
CA GLY A 335 1.04 -18.84 2.24
C GLY A 335 -0.08 -18.80 3.27
N TRP A 336 -1.12 -17.98 3.06
CA TRP A 336 -2.34 -17.97 3.88
C TRP A 336 -3.42 -18.94 3.40
N ASP A 337 -3.22 -19.57 2.24
CA ASP A 337 -4.17 -20.49 1.64
C ASP A 337 -4.12 -21.89 2.28
N HIS A 338 -4.94 -22.10 3.31
CA HIS A 338 -4.91 -23.30 4.13
C HIS A 338 -6.13 -24.21 3.91
N HIS A 339 -6.11 -24.95 2.81
CA HIS A 339 -7.06 -26.05 2.55
C HIS A 339 -6.81 -27.29 3.43
N SER A 340 -5.69 -27.35 4.16
CA SER A 340 -5.41 -28.34 5.21
C SER A 340 -4.56 -27.72 6.33
N GLY A 341 -4.61 -28.30 7.53
CA GLY A 341 -3.80 -27.87 8.67
C GLY A 341 -3.95 -26.40 9.05
N VAL A 342 -5.14 -25.80 8.91
CA VAL A 342 -5.38 -24.34 9.02
C VAL A 342 -4.86 -23.75 10.32
N VAL A 343 -5.08 -24.41 11.46
CA VAL A 343 -4.61 -23.91 12.76
C VAL A 343 -3.09 -23.82 12.81
N LYS A 344 -2.39 -24.85 12.31
CA LYS A 344 -0.91 -24.88 12.26
C LYS A 344 -0.39 -23.85 11.25
N GLY A 345 -1.03 -23.77 10.09
CA GLY A 345 -0.67 -22.84 9.02
C GLY A 345 -0.81 -21.39 9.46
N VAL A 346 -1.96 -21.02 10.02
CA VAL A 346 -2.21 -19.67 10.57
C VAL A 346 -1.23 -19.35 11.70
N LYS A 347 -0.97 -20.25 12.65
CA LYS A 347 0.07 -20.04 13.69
C LYS A 347 1.45 -19.75 13.08
N SER A 348 1.82 -20.48 12.02
CA SER A 348 3.11 -20.28 11.33
C SER A 348 3.18 -18.92 10.64
N ARG A 349 2.15 -18.56 9.86
CA ARG A 349 2.12 -17.28 9.14
C ARG A 349 1.97 -16.08 10.07
N ALA A 350 1.16 -16.20 11.11
CA ALA A 350 0.99 -15.16 12.12
C ALA A 350 2.34 -14.84 12.79
N LYS A 351 3.14 -15.85 13.15
CA LYS A 351 4.49 -15.66 13.69
C LYS A 351 5.41 -14.85 12.77
N GLU A 352 5.24 -14.97 11.45
CA GLU A 352 6.05 -14.25 10.46
C GLU A 352 5.64 -12.78 10.32
N VAL A 353 4.37 -12.44 10.57
CA VAL A 353 3.82 -11.10 10.31
C VAL A 353 3.52 -10.26 11.55
N ASP A 354 3.21 -10.88 12.69
CA ASP A 354 2.66 -10.22 13.88
C ASP A 354 3.56 -9.10 14.40
N GLN A 355 4.82 -9.43 14.70
CA GLN A 355 5.79 -8.47 15.21
C GLN A 355 6.00 -7.31 14.23
N GLY A 356 6.16 -7.60 12.93
CA GLY A 356 6.35 -6.58 11.90
C GLY A 356 5.16 -5.63 11.75
N CYS A 357 3.92 -6.16 11.83
CA CYS A 357 2.71 -5.34 11.78
C CYS A 357 2.63 -4.40 13.00
N ALA A 358 2.79 -4.94 14.21
CA ALA A 358 2.70 -4.16 15.44
C ALA A 358 3.85 -3.13 15.55
N ALA A 359 5.07 -3.52 15.16
CA ALA A 359 6.23 -2.63 15.09
C ALA A 359 5.99 -1.46 14.16
N LEU A 360 5.40 -1.71 12.97
CA LEU A 360 5.07 -0.66 12.02
C LEU A 360 4.13 0.38 12.60
N LEU A 361 3.06 -0.06 13.27
CA LEU A 361 2.11 0.86 13.90
C LEU A 361 2.77 1.68 15.02
N LYS A 362 3.55 1.03 15.88
CA LYS A 362 4.28 1.70 16.97
C LYS A 362 5.31 2.70 16.46
N ASP A 363 6.10 2.35 15.46
CA ASP A 363 7.15 3.21 14.89
C ASP A 363 6.53 4.41 14.15
N LEU A 364 5.46 4.19 13.35
CA LEU A 364 4.71 5.29 12.72
C LEU A 364 4.12 6.23 13.77
N LYS A 365 3.56 5.70 14.87
CA LYS A 365 3.00 6.52 15.96
C LYS A 365 4.08 7.31 16.69
N GLN A 366 5.21 6.68 17.02
CA GLN A 366 6.36 7.34 17.64
C GLN A 366 6.90 8.50 16.79
N ARG A 367 6.82 8.38 15.47
CA ARG A 367 7.24 9.41 14.51
C ARG A 367 6.17 10.45 14.20
N GLY A 368 4.96 10.34 14.78
CA GLY A 368 3.84 11.22 14.48
C GLY A 368 3.28 11.06 13.05
N MET A 369 3.54 9.91 12.42
CA MET A 369 3.15 9.62 11.03
C MET A 369 1.90 8.74 10.92
N LEU A 370 1.47 8.09 12.00
CA LEU A 370 0.31 7.18 11.97
C LEU A 370 -0.98 7.92 11.57
N ASP A 371 -1.19 9.13 12.07
CA ASP A 371 -2.37 9.94 11.73
C ASP A 371 -2.43 10.30 10.24
N GLU A 372 -1.29 10.33 9.55
CA GLU A 372 -1.19 10.63 8.12
C GLU A 372 -1.02 9.37 7.25
N THR A 373 -0.97 8.18 7.85
CA THR A 373 -0.69 6.93 7.15
C THR A 373 -1.79 5.92 7.42
N LEU A 374 -2.55 5.58 6.38
CA LEU A 374 -3.53 4.50 6.46
C LEU A 374 -2.82 3.15 6.31
N VAL A 375 -2.76 2.39 7.39
CA VAL A 375 -2.23 1.01 7.39
C VAL A 375 -3.40 0.04 7.30
N ILE A 376 -3.35 -0.89 6.34
CA ILE A 376 -4.39 -1.87 6.07
C ILE A 376 -3.78 -3.26 6.14
N TRP A 377 -4.47 -4.20 6.76
CA TRP A 377 -4.10 -5.62 6.75
C TRP A 377 -5.29 -6.46 6.32
N GLY A 378 -5.08 -7.40 5.41
CA GLY A 378 -6.12 -8.33 4.98
C GLY A 378 -5.75 -9.05 3.69
N GLY A 379 -6.62 -9.95 3.24
CA GLY A 379 -6.49 -10.68 1.97
C GLY A 379 -7.67 -10.45 1.04
N GLU A 380 -7.77 -11.27 -0.01
CA GLU A 380 -8.79 -11.19 -1.06
C GLU A 380 -10.21 -11.61 -0.64
N PHE A 381 -10.32 -12.49 0.35
CA PHE A 381 -11.57 -13.09 0.81
C PHE A 381 -11.39 -13.74 2.20
N GLY A 382 -12.47 -14.29 2.76
CA GLY A 382 -12.43 -15.09 3.97
C GLY A 382 -12.46 -16.59 3.73
N ARG A 383 -12.71 -17.35 4.81
CA ARG A 383 -12.76 -18.81 4.81
C ARG A 383 -14.12 -19.33 5.23
N THR A 384 -14.44 -20.54 4.77
CA THR A 384 -15.71 -21.19 5.13
C THR A 384 -15.68 -21.59 6.60
N PRO A 385 -16.84 -21.55 7.30
CA PRO A 385 -16.93 -22.08 8.66
C PRO A 385 -16.87 -23.62 8.69
N MET A 386 -16.91 -24.27 7.54
CA MET A 386 -16.90 -25.72 7.42
C MET A 386 -15.51 -26.29 7.14
N SER A 387 -15.36 -27.57 7.47
CA SER A 387 -14.22 -28.38 7.07
C SER A 387 -14.29 -28.73 5.58
N GLN A 388 -13.16 -28.66 4.89
CA GLN A 388 -12.97 -29.22 3.55
C GLN A 388 -12.55 -30.70 3.60
N GLY A 389 -13.28 -31.51 4.37
CA GLY A 389 -13.00 -32.95 4.49
C GLY A 389 -11.76 -33.30 5.34
N GLY A 390 -11.25 -32.35 6.13
CA GLY A 390 -10.04 -32.52 6.94
C GLY A 390 -9.80 -31.36 7.89
N SER A 391 -8.52 -31.00 8.09
CA SER A 391 -8.09 -29.95 9.02
C SER A 391 -7.97 -28.56 8.41
N GLY A 392 -8.65 -28.28 7.30
CA GLY A 392 -8.60 -27.00 6.60
C GLY A 392 -9.97 -26.48 6.15
N ARG A 393 -9.96 -25.29 5.55
CA ARG A 393 -11.15 -24.53 5.17
C ARG A 393 -11.08 -24.11 3.70
N ASP A 394 -12.23 -24.17 3.03
CA ASP A 394 -12.37 -23.68 1.66
C ASP A 394 -12.55 -22.14 1.62
N HIS A 395 -12.43 -21.56 0.43
CA HIS A 395 -12.62 -20.14 0.16
C HIS A 395 -14.04 -19.67 0.42
N HIS A 396 -14.19 -18.42 0.86
CA HIS A 396 -15.51 -17.89 1.19
C HIS A 396 -15.65 -16.41 0.90
N THR A 397 -16.73 -16.07 0.18
CA THR A 397 -16.94 -14.73 -0.38
C THR A 397 -17.91 -13.87 0.42
N LYS A 398 -18.64 -14.46 1.38
CA LYS A 398 -19.74 -13.82 2.11
C LYS A 398 -19.35 -13.25 3.48
N SER A 399 -18.14 -13.57 3.93
CA SER A 399 -17.56 -13.04 5.16
C SER A 399 -16.05 -13.24 5.13
N GLY A 400 -15.34 -12.37 5.83
CA GLY A 400 -13.89 -12.31 5.94
C GLY A 400 -13.49 -11.17 6.86
N ALA A 401 -12.22 -11.12 7.24
CA ALA A 401 -11.72 -10.10 8.16
C ALA A 401 -10.58 -9.28 7.54
N LEU A 402 -10.55 -8.01 7.90
CA LEU A 402 -9.42 -7.10 7.69
C LEU A 402 -9.34 -6.14 8.87
N TRP A 403 -8.21 -5.44 9.03
CA TRP A 403 -8.15 -4.29 9.92
C TRP A 403 -7.53 -3.10 9.23
N MET A 404 -7.91 -1.91 9.70
CA MET A 404 -7.34 -0.64 9.28
C MET A 404 -6.86 0.14 10.51
N ALA A 405 -5.81 0.94 10.37
CA ALA A 405 -5.25 1.75 11.44
C ALA A 405 -4.65 3.05 10.90
N GLY A 406 -4.69 4.12 11.69
CA GLY A 406 -4.20 5.44 11.28
C GLY A 406 -5.00 6.09 10.16
N GLY A 407 -4.51 7.21 9.63
CA GLY A 407 -5.09 7.86 8.44
C GLY A 407 -6.55 8.32 8.58
N GLY A 408 -7.00 8.60 9.81
CA GLY A 408 -8.38 9.03 10.11
C GLY A 408 -9.42 7.92 10.19
N VAL A 409 -8.99 6.67 10.35
CA VAL A 409 -9.85 5.52 10.70
C VAL A 409 -10.34 5.62 12.15
N ASN A 410 -11.55 5.12 12.41
CA ASN A 410 -12.13 5.04 13.74
C ASN A 410 -11.43 3.97 14.62
N ALA A 411 -10.30 4.34 15.22
CA ALA A 411 -9.47 3.46 16.01
C ALA A 411 -10.17 2.89 17.26
N GLY A 412 -9.80 1.68 17.66
CA GLY A 412 -10.38 1.03 18.84
C GLY A 412 -11.79 0.50 18.61
N THR A 413 -12.18 0.22 17.37
CA THR A 413 -13.55 -0.22 17.05
C THR A 413 -13.57 -1.52 16.24
N SER A 414 -14.72 -2.20 16.27
CA SER A 414 -15.02 -3.30 15.36
C SER A 414 -16.23 -2.93 14.51
N TYR A 415 -16.16 -3.20 13.20
CA TYR A 415 -17.23 -2.93 12.25
C TYR A 415 -17.79 -4.22 11.67
N GLY A 416 -19.13 -4.29 11.65
CA GLY A 416 -19.89 -5.40 11.13
C GLY A 416 -19.87 -6.65 12.01
N GLU A 417 -20.93 -7.45 11.90
CA GLU A 417 -21.05 -8.73 12.58
C GLU A 417 -21.53 -9.79 11.60
N THR A 418 -20.90 -10.96 11.66
CA THR A 418 -21.33 -12.16 10.95
C THR A 418 -22.28 -12.98 11.82
N ASP A 419 -23.07 -13.88 11.21
CA ASP A 419 -23.92 -14.82 11.97
C ASP A 419 -23.11 -15.68 12.96
N ASP A 420 -23.80 -16.45 13.81
CA ASP A 420 -23.17 -17.29 14.85
C ASP A 420 -22.13 -18.29 14.33
N PHE A 421 -22.20 -18.64 13.04
CA PHE A 421 -21.26 -19.54 12.38
C PHE A 421 -20.18 -18.77 11.62
N GLY A 422 -20.33 -17.47 11.42
CA GLY A 422 -19.48 -16.66 10.54
C GLY A 422 -19.72 -16.93 9.06
N PHE A 423 -20.90 -17.44 8.68
CA PHE A 423 -21.22 -17.83 7.31
C PHE A 423 -21.60 -16.63 6.42
N THR A 424 -22.28 -15.62 6.94
CA THR A 424 -22.56 -14.38 6.21
C THR A 424 -22.56 -13.18 7.14
N ALA A 425 -22.36 -11.99 6.60
CA ALA A 425 -22.62 -10.74 7.30
C ALA A 425 -24.10 -10.67 7.71
N SER A 426 -24.35 -10.47 9.01
CA SER A 426 -25.68 -10.26 9.60
C SER A 426 -25.95 -8.78 9.86
N ILE A 427 -24.93 -8.02 10.24
CA ILE A 427 -24.99 -6.57 10.50
C ILE A 427 -23.88 -5.90 9.71
N ASP A 428 -24.22 -4.81 9.02
CA ASP A 428 -23.28 -3.90 8.34
C ASP A 428 -22.26 -4.66 7.44
N PRO A 429 -22.69 -5.21 6.29
CA PRO A 429 -21.77 -5.84 5.34
C PRO A 429 -20.74 -4.82 4.83
N PHE A 430 -19.53 -5.30 4.52
CA PHE A 430 -18.44 -4.47 4.00
C PHE A 430 -17.93 -5.04 2.68
N HIS A 431 -18.50 -4.60 1.56
CA HIS A 431 -18.07 -5.10 0.25
C HIS A 431 -16.71 -4.52 -0.15
N VAL A 432 -15.92 -5.26 -0.95
CA VAL A 432 -14.63 -4.75 -1.50
C VAL A 432 -14.78 -3.39 -2.21
N HIS A 433 -15.91 -3.14 -2.86
CA HIS A 433 -16.17 -1.82 -3.48
C HIS A 433 -16.40 -0.71 -2.45
N ASP A 434 -17.01 -1.02 -1.31
CA ASP A 434 -17.18 -0.07 -0.20
C ASP A 434 -15.84 0.18 0.50
N PHE A 435 -15.01 -0.85 0.63
CA PHE A 435 -13.61 -0.73 1.04
C PHE A 435 -12.84 0.24 0.13
N HIS A 436 -12.87 0.07 -1.20
CA HIS A 436 -12.22 0.98 -2.14
C HIS A 436 -12.74 2.42 -2.03
N ALA A 437 -14.05 2.59 -1.96
CA ALA A 437 -14.66 3.92 -1.81
C ALA A 437 -14.22 4.60 -0.51
N THR A 438 -14.15 3.84 0.59
CA THR A 438 -13.73 4.33 1.90
C THR A 438 -12.25 4.70 1.93
N VAL A 439 -11.36 3.85 1.40
CA VAL A 439 -9.91 4.14 1.29
C VAL A 439 -9.68 5.42 0.47
N LEU A 440 -10.32 5.53 -0.69
CA LEU A 440 -10.20 6.73 -1.53
C LEU A 440 -10.73 7.97 -0.83
N HIS A 441 -11.84 7.85 -0.08
CA HIS A 441 -12.37 8.95 0.71
C HIS A 441 -11.38 9.42 1.78
N LEU A 442 -10.73 8.51 2.52
CA LEU A 442 -9.69 8.86 3.49
C LEU A 442 -8.51 9.58 2.83
N MET A 443 -8.21 9.24 1.58
CA MET A 443 -7.19 9.90 0.75
C MET A 443 -7.66 11.21 0.08
N GLY A 444 -8.84 11.73 0.43
CA GLY A 444 -9.36 12.98 -0.13
C GLY A 444 -9.97 12.85 -1.53
N ILE A 445 -10.19 11.63 -2.03
CA ILE A 445 -10.73 11.36 -3.38
C ILE A 445 -12.19 10.94 -3.28
N ASN A 446 -13.07 11.65 -4.00
CA ASN A 446 -14.39 11.15 -4.31
C ASN A 446 -14.27 10.13 -5.45
N HIS A 447 -14.36 8.84 -5.10
CA HIS A 447 -14.18 7.74 -6.06
C HIS A 447 -15.13 7.82 -7.28
N LYS A 448 -16.30 8.47 -7.15
CA LYS A 448 -17.26 8.65 -8.25
C LYS A 448 -16.77 9.62 -9.32
N ARG A 449 -15.85 10.52 -8.95
CA ARG A 449 -15.21 11.53 -9.81
C ARG A 449 -13.85 11.08 -10.33
N LEU A 450 -13.32 9.95 -9.84
CA LEU A 450 -12.07 9.37 -10.32
C LEU A 450 -12.30 8.67 -11.67
N THR A 451 -12.22 9.48 -12.73
CA THR A 451 -12.50 9.06 -14.11
C THR A 451 -11.31 9.31 -15.03
N TYR A 452 -11.13 8.45 -16.04
CA TYR A 452 -10.12 8.60 -17.08
C TYR A 452 -10.70 8.32 -18.47
N ARG A 453 -10.42 9.19 -19.44
CA ARG A 453 -10.89 9.03 -20.83
C ARG A 453 -10.02 8.00 -21.54
N HIS A 454 -10.61 6.87 -21.92
CA HIS A 454 -9.93 5.82 -22.67
C HIS A 454 -10.84 5.30 -23.78
N GLN A 455 -10.32 5.12 -25.00
CA GLN A 455 -11.08 4.64 -26.17
C GLN A 455 -12.42 5.34 -26.39
N GLY A 456 -12.48 6.65 -26.13
CA GLY A 456 -13.69 7.46 -26.31
C GLY A 456 -14.69 7.42 -25.14
N PHE A 457 -14.44 6.68 -24.05
CA PHE A 457 -15.30 6.61 -22.86
C PHE A 457 -14.63 7.16 -21.61
N ASP A 458 -15.38 7.87 -20.76
CA ASP A 458 -14.92 8.22 -19.41
C ASP A 458 -15.11 7.01 -18.47
N PHE A 459 -14.03 6.30 -18.18
CA PHE A 459 -14.05 5.18 -17.25
C PHE A 459 -13.92 5.69 -15.83
N ARG A 460 -14.94 5.44 -14.99
CA ARG A 460 -14.75 5.50 -13.54
C ARG A 460 -13.86 4.35 -13.10
N LEU A 461 -12.74 4.67 -12.45
CA LEU A 461 -11.69 3.68 -12.14
C LEU A 461 -12.16 2.62 -11.14
N THR A 462 -13.06 2.97 -10.22
CA THR A 462 -13.62 2.09 -9.17
C THR A 462 -14.89 1.34 -9.54
N ASN A 463 -15.25 1.27 -10.83
CA ASN A 463 -16.54 0.72 -11.29
C ASN A 463 -17.76 1.52 -10.81
N VAL A 464 -18.97 1.08 -11.13
CA VAL A 464 -20.24 1.76 -10.81
C VAL A 464 -20.74 1.55 -9.37
N HIS A 465 -19.98 0.84 -8.54
CA HIS A 465 -20.36 0.41 -7.20
C HIS A 465 -19.59 1.17 -6.11
N GLY A 466 -19.85 0.80 -4.85
CA GLY A 466 -19.14 1.29 -3.68
C GLY A 466 -19.80 2.51 -3.02
N ASN A 467 -19.88 2.46 -1.70
CA ASN A 467 -20.28 3.55 -0.83
C ASN A 467 -19.21 3.77 0.24
N VAL A 468 -19.05 5.03 0.65
CA VAL A 468 -18.17 5.38 1.77
C VAL A 468 -18.84 4.90 3.06
N ILE A 469 -18.10 4.16 3.88
CA ILE A 469 -18.60 3.64 5.15
C ILE A 469 -18.17 4.59 6.26
N GLU A 470 -19.06 5.54 6.58
CA GLU A 470 -18.76 6.59 7.57
C GLU A 470 -18.46 6.02 8.97
N LYS A 471 -19.04 4.87 9.33
CA LYS A 471 -18.86 4.25 10.66
C LYS A 471 -17.40 3.82 10.95
N VAL A 472 -16.58 3.59 9.90
CA VAL A 472 -15.16 3.22 10.06
C VAL A 472 -14.22 4.44 10.00
N ILE A 473 -14.77 5.65 9.88
CA ILE A 473 -14.03 6.92 9.80
C ILE A 473 -14.23 7.72 11.10
N ALA A 474 -13.16 8.35 11.61
CA ALA A 474 -13.16 9.13 12.85
C ALA A 474 -13.67 10.57 12.68
#